data_AF-A0A359C7K4-F1
#
_entry.id   AF-A0A359C7K4-F1
#
_cell.length_a   1.000
_cell.length_b   1.000
_cell.length_c   1.000
_cell.angle_alpha   90.00
_cell.angle_beta   90.00
_cell.angle_gamma   90.00
#
_symmetry.space_group_name_H-M   'P 1'
#
loop_
_entity.id
_entity.type
_entity.pdbx_description
1 polymer ?
#
loop_
_entity_poly.entity_id
_entity_poly.type
_entity_poly.pdbx_seq_one_letter_code
_entity_poly.pdbx_strand_id
1 'polypeptide(L)'
;MREILSLLESQWGNGMLPQIRFVGGQGGYSPDAAEWGVTRERSGNPCQDTSGITQPPILGYSLRKMVDRAGNREAMLDEVDRIYDRVKEYHAFLLRERDPDREFLVSVVHPWETGTDDSPCLDEPISRTRAFLEERGVEQRIMKRKDTDSVSRDYRPTEGHYDCFGRLIGFFLAKGYGQADILRDSPFVVQDVLFNSIFAASTISLSTLAGELAARVRGTPKESYYREEQERNGRLYEKIRDAIQTKLYDRQSGLFYSFDAAAGRHLKVDTIHSVSPLFGGCATEEQAGRIREKLLCSEEFRTETVIPTVSLKMPAFDPLRYWRGPVWPVTNWLMHEGLKMYDGEMAEGLRTSTIRTIEQSRRTSAGRIRALAASLMMHNSVADRFTTPSKTQYRHGWFWDSCLAAIGWVHVPEKPAGQEFWDTVTMQYMALREKEGAASAQRVVSEERDCVLFSEYFVPEATGEYPAGAPIGAPLMTWTASLYLDLAHPDSGSDPLPRV
;
A
#
# COMPACT_ATOMS: atom_id res chain seq x y z
N MET A 1 -10.69 4.49 -14.03
CA MET A 1 -9.79 3.92 -15.07
C MET A 1 -8.58 4.81 -15.38
N ARG A 2 -8.74 6.12 -15.61
CA ARG A 2 -7.60 7.01 -15.97
C ARG A 2 -6.40 6.90 -15.03
N GLU A 3 -6.65 6.84 -13.72
CA GLU A 3 -5.63 6.59 -12.68
C GLU A 3 -4.78 5.35 -12.98
N ILE A 4 -5.42 4.21 -13.29
CA ILE A 4 -4.74 2.95 -13.62
C ILE A 4 -4.00 3.04 -14.95
N LEU A 5 -4.58 3.70 -15.96
CA LEU A 5 -3.91 3.91 -17.24
C LEU A 5 -2.62 4.73 -17.06
N SER A 6 -2.69 5.82 -16.28
CA SER A 6 -1.52 6.65 -15.97
C SER A 6 -0.45 5.91 -15.18
N LEU A 7 -0.85 4.98 -14.29
CA LEU A 7 0.08 4.10 -13.62
C LEU A 7 0.76 3.17 -14.63
N LEU A 8 -0.02 2.49 -15.46
CA LEU A 8 0.51 1.53 -16.43
C LEU A 8 1.45 2.22 -17.43
N GLU A 9 1.25 3.49 -17.79
CA GLU A 9 2.23 4.25 -18.60
C GLU A 9 3.67 4.25 -18.02
N SER A 10 3.86 3.97 -16.73
CA SER A 10 5.18 3.86 -16.09
C SER A 10 5.77 2.45 -16.09
N GLN A 11 5.05 1.45 -16.61
CA GLN A 11 5.50 0.06 -16.66
C GLN A 11 6.80 -0.07 -17.46
N TRP A 12 7.75 -0.83 -16.93
CA TRP A 12 9.03 -1.11 -17.59
C TRP A 12 8.84 -2.13 -18.72
N GLY A 13 9.81 -2.20 -19.64
CA GLY A 13 9.79 -3.14 -20.76
C GLY A 13 9.82 -4.61 -20.35
N ASN A 14 10.31 -4.92 -19.14
CA ASN A 14 10.24 -6.25 -18.54
C ASN A 14 8.94 -6.50 -17.75
N GLY A 15 7.97 -5.59 -17.75
CA GLY A 15 6.70 -5.76 -17.04
C GLY A 15 6.64 -5.19 -15.63
N MET A 16 7.76 -4.81 -15.01
CA MET A 16 7.77 -4.22 -13.67
C MET A 16 6.92 -2.95 -13.62
N LEU A 17 6.05 -2.85 -12.60
CA LEU A 17 5.45 -1.58 -12.23
C LEU A 17 6.30 -0.92 -11.14
N PRO A 18 6.95 0.22 -11.42
CA PRO A 18 7.79 0.90 -10.45
C PRO A 18 6.93 1.56 -9.36
N GLN A 19 7.48 1.63 -8.15
CA GLN A 19 6.84 2.25 -6.99
C GLN A 19 6.46 3.72 -7.25
N ILE A 20 7.33 4.48 -7.90
CA ILE A 20 7.15 5.93 -8.11
C ILE A 20 7.19 6.25 -9.60
N ARG A 21 6.21 7.04 -10.01
CA ARG A 21 6.18 7.78 -11.27
C ARG A 21 6.47 9.25 -10.98
N PHE A 22 7.64 9.75 -11.42
CA PHE A 22 8.04 11.14 -11.18
C PHE A 22 7.28 12.13 -12.06
N VAL A 23 6.91 13.29 -11.52
CA VAL A 23 6.18 14.31 -12.29
C VAL A 23 7.16 15.41 -12.64
N GLY A 24 7.34 15.66 -13.94
CA GLY A 24 8.29 16.66 -14.43
C GLY A 24 8.03 18.05 -13.81
N GLY A 25 9.11 18.73 -13.42
CA GLY A 25 9.06 20.05 -12.78
C GLY A 25 8.58 20.05 -11.32
N GLN A 26 8.22 18.89 -10.74
CA GLN A 26 7.91 18.78 -9.32
C GLN A 26 9.16 18.40 -8.53
N GLY A 27 9.48 19.19 -7.51
CA GLY A 27 10.49 18.89 -6.50
C GLY A 27 9.88 18.60 -5.13
N GLY A 28 10.72 18.53 -4.10
CA GLY A 28 10.28 18.40 -2.70
C GLY A 28 10.23 16.97 -2.15
N TYR A 29 10.43 15.95 -2.98
CA TYR A 29 10.63 14.57 -2.57
C TYR A 29 12.12 14.17 -2.71
N SER A 30 12.56 13.22 -1.88
CA SER A 30 13.87 12.55 -1.98
C SER A 30 13.71 11.14 -1.43
N PRO A 31 14.16 10.09 -2.15
CA PRO A 31 14.94 10.12 -3.38
C PRO A 31 14.15 10.56 -4.63
N ASP A 32 14.67 11.53 -5.39
CA ASP A 32 14.13 11.96 -6.68
C ASP A 32 14.66 11.12 -7.87
N ALA A 33 14.19 11.43 -9.08
CA ALA A 33 14.57 10.70 -10.30
C ALA A 33 16.10 10.64 -10.53
N ALA A 34 16.85 11.68 -10.16
CA ALA A 34 18.30 11.71 -10.31
C ALA A 34 19.00 10.87 -9.25
N GLU A 35 18.47 10.86 -8.02
CA GLU A 35 18.97 10.00 -6.94
C GLU A 35 18.80 8.52 -7.29
N TRP A 36 17.65 8.15 -7.88
CA TRP A 36 17.42 6.82 -8.47
C TRP A 36 18.32 6.55 -9.69
N GLY A 37 18.49 7.49 -10.61
CA GLY A 37 19.37 7.29 -11.77
C GLY A 37 18.90 6.19 -12.74
N VAL A 38 17.58 5.92 -12.77
CA VAL A 38 16.96 5.04 -13.75
C VAL A 38 16.90 5.76 -15.10
N THR A 39 17.51 5.18 -16.13
CA THR A 39 17.45 5.72 -17.49
C THR A 39 16.27 5.12 -18.27
N ARG A 40 15.85 5.81 -19.35
CA ARG A 40 14.81 5.32 -20.26
C ARG A 40 15.20 4.01 -20.97
N GLU A 41 16.47 3.89 -21.34
CA GLU A 41 17.01 2.66 -21.92
C GLU A 41 16.90 1.50 -20.93
N ARG A 42 17.30 1.75 -19.67
CA ARG A 42 17.31 0.72 -18.63
C ARG A 42 15.92 0.25 -18.23
N SER A 43 14.99 1.19 -18.08
CA SER A 43 13.59 0.84 -17.79
C SER A 43 12.88 0.24 -19.02
N GLY A 44 13.40 0.45 -20.23
CA GLY A 44 12.67 0.18 -21.47
C GLY A 44 11.42 1.05 -21.63
N ASN A 45 11.26 2.10 -20.80
CA ASN A 45 10.13 3.02 -20.84
C ASN A 45 10.60 4.40 -21.31
N PRO A 46 10.20 4.85 -22.51
CA PRO A 46 10.66 6.14 -23.05
C PRO A 46 9.87 7.34 -22.52
N CYS A 47 8.75 7.12 -21.84
CA CYS A 47 7.76 8.14 -21.55
C CYS A 47 7.92 8.78 -20.18
N GLN A 48 8.56 8.08 -19.24
CA GLN A 48 8.38 8.38 -17.83
C GLN A 48 9.61 8.09 -16.97
N ASP A 49 10.04 9.08 -16.20
CA ASP A 49 11.05 8.87 -15.15
C ASP A 49 10.38 8.15 -13.97
N THR A 50 11.05 7.14 -13.44
CA THR A 50 10.50 6.21 -12.43
C THR A 50 11.53 5.85 -11.38
N SER A 51 11.08 5.35 -10.22
CA SER A 51 11.97 4.62 -9.30
C SER A 51 12.38 3.26 -9.89
N GLY A 52 13.36 2.61 -9.27
CA GLY A 52 13.90 1.33 -9.75
C GLY A 52 13.50 0.11 -8.94
N ILE A 53 12.48 0.24 -8.09
CA ILE A 53 11.90 -0.84 -7.28
C ILE A 53 10.39 -0.88 -7.46
N THR A 54 9.75 -1.99 -7.09
CA THR A 54 8.30 -2.15 -7.19
C THR A 54 7.58 -1.85 -5.87
N GLN A 55 6.29 -2.13 -5.79
CA GLN A 55 5.47 -2.02 -4.59
C GLN A 55 4.46 -3.17 -4.58
N PRO A 56 3.76 -3.41 -3.45
CA PRO A 56 2.95 -4.61 -3.37
C PRO A 56 1.79 -4.65 -4.39
N PRO A 57 1.53 -5.82 -4.99
CA PRO A 57 0.91 -5.93 -6.31
C PRO A 57 -0.62 -5.91 -6.29
N ILE A 58 -1.25 -4.91 -5.66
CA ILE A 58 -2.71 -4.86 -5.43
C ILE A 58 -3.57 -4.66 -6.69
N LEU A 59 -2.97 -4.34 -7.84
CA LEU A 59 -3.66 -3.89 -9.06
C LEU A 59 -4.83 -4.79 -9.52
N GLY A 60 -4.67 -6.11 -9.55
CA GLY A 60 -5.73 -7.03 -9.92
C GLY A 60 -6.94 -6.95 -8.99
N TYR A 61 -6.70 -6.83 -7.68
CA TYR A 61 -7.74 -6.63 -6.67
C TYR A 61 -8.45 -5.30 -6.85
N SER A 62 -7.71 -4.22 -7.07
CA SER A 62 -8.28 -2.90 -7.33
C SER A 62 -9.16 -2.87 -8.56
N LEU A 63 -8.75 -3.51 -9.67
CA LEU A 63 -9.57 -3.60 -10.88
C LEU A 63 -10.87 -4.37 -10.63
N ARG A 64 -10.79 -5.49 -9.90
CA ARG A 64 -11.97 -6.27 -9.52
C ARG A 64 -12.95 -5.43 -8.71
N LYS A 65 -12.43 -4.77 -7.68
CA LYS A 65 -13.24 -3.92 -6.81
C LYS A 65 -13.85 -2.73 -7.57
N MET A 66 -13.12 -2.14 -8.52
CA MET A 66 -13.65 -1.10 -9.39
C MET A 66 -14.80 -1.60 -10.26
N VAL A 67 -14.68 -2.79 -10.85
CA VAL A 67 -15.73 -3.43 -11.66
C VAL A 67 -16.97 -3.73 -10.80
N ASP A 68 -16.78 -4.19 -9.56
CA ASP A 68 -17.86 -4.52 -8.62
C ASP A 68 -18.62 -3.30 -8.09
N ARG A 69 -17.98 -2.13 -8.09
CA ARG A 69 -18.58 -0.87 -7.61
C ARG A 69 -18.96 0.11 -8.71
N ALA A 70 -18.59 -0.15 -9.96
CA ALA A 70 -18.85 0.77 -11.07
C ALA A 70 -20.36 0.95 -11.30
N GLY A 71 -20.79 2.22 -11.44
CA GLY A 71 -22.16 2.53 -11.84
C GLY A 71 -22.53 1.98 -13.23
N ASN A 72 -21.55 1.79 -14.11
CA ASN A 72 -21.68 1.03 -15.36
C ASN A 72 -20.62 -0.07 -15.40
N ARG A 73 -20.99 -1.26 -14.91
CA ARG A 73 -20.13 -2.46 -14.87
C ARG A 73 -19.61 -2.82 -16.26
N GLU A 74 -20.47 -2.84 -17.26
CA GLU A 74 -20.11 -3.27 -18.61
C GLU A 74 -19.06 -2.35 -19.23
N ALA A 75 -19.19 -1.03 -19.08
CA ALA A 75 -18.17 -0.10 -19.56
C ALA A 75 -16.84 -0.26 -18.80
N MET A 76 -16.88 -0.56 -17.49
CA MET A 76 -15.65 -0.82 -16.73
C MET A 76 -14.95 -2.09 -17.19
N LEU A 77 -15.70 -3.16 -17.51
CA LEU A 77 -15.15 -4.40 -18.06
C LEU A 77 -14.48 -4.18 -19.42
N ASP A 78 -15.02 -3.34 -20.30
CA ASP A 78 -14.36 -2.98 -21.57
C ASP A 78 -13.00 -2.31 -21.34
N GLU A 79 -12.90 -1.46 -20.33
CA GLU A 79 -11.64 -0.84 -19.98
C GLU A 79 -10.64 -1.84 -19.37
N VAL A 80 -11.11 -2.77 -18.54
CA VAL A 80 -10.28 -3.86 -17.99
C VAL A 80 -9.74 -4.75 -19.10
N ASP A 81 -10.57 -5.10 -20.09
CA ASP A 81 -10.15 -5.87 -21.27
C ASP A 81 -8.91 -5.22 -21.90
N ARG A 82 -8.97 -3.92 -22.21
CA ARG A 82 -7.89 -3.18 -22.89
C ARG A 82 -6.54 -3.21 -22.18
N ILE A 83 -6.53 -3.41 -20.86
CA ILE A 83 -5.31 -3.39 -20.05
C ILE A 83 -4.94 -4.75 -19.47
N TYR A 84 -5.75 -5.78 -19.67
CA TYR A 84 -5.60 -7.09 -19.03
C TYR A 84 -4.18 -7.65 -19.18
N ASP A 85 -3.66 -7.65 -20.41
CA ASP A 85 -2.35 -8.20 -20.73
C ASP A 85 -1.20 -7.43 -20.06
N ARG A 86 -1.40 -6.14 -19.80
CA ARG A 86 -0.40 -5.32 -19.09
C ARG A 86 -0.31 -5.70 -17.62
N VAL A 87 -1.45 -6.01 -16.99
CA VAL A 87 -1.49 -6.49 -15.60
C VAL A 87 -0.91 -7.89 -15.49
N LYS A 88 -1.26 -8.76 -16.46
CA LYS A 88 -0.68 -10.09 -16.60
C LYS A 88 0.85 -10.05 -16.73
N GLU A 89 1.39 -9.14 -17.54
CA GLU A 89 2.85 -9.00 -17.69
C GLU A 89 3.52 -8.53 -16.40
N TYR A 90 2.84 -7.71 -15.58
CA TYR A 90 3.35 -7.37 -14.26
C TYR A 90 3.41 -8.59 -13.32
N HIS A 91 2.37 -9.43 -13.28
CA HIS A 91 2.43 -10.69 -12.52
C HIS A 91 3.49 -11.65 -13.06
N ALA A 92 3.69 -11.70 -14.38
CA ALA A 92 4.74 -12.48 -15.01
C ALA A 92 6.13 -11.99 -14.61
N PHE A 93 6.36 -10.68 -14.52
CA PHE A 93 7.58 -10.10 -13.97
C PHE A 93 7.87 -10.59 -12.56
N LEU A 94 6.90 -10.53 -11.65
CA LEU A 94 7.09 -10.96 -10.25
C LEU A 94 7.51 -12.43 -10.17
N LEU A 95 6.87 -13.32 -10.92
CA LEU A 95 7.24 -14.74 -10.91
C LEU A 95 8.59 -14.99 -11.61
N ARG A 96 8.84 -14.33 -12.74
CA ARG A 96 10.03 -14.57 -13.55
C ARG A 96 11.30 -14.02 -12.91
N GLU A 97 11.22 -12.84 -12.30
CA GLU A 97 12.38 -12.06 -11.87
C GLU A 97 12.48 -11.90 -10.36
N ARG A 98 11.44 -12.24 -9.58
CA ARG A 98 11.41 -12.10 -8.12
C ARG A 98 11.15 -13.43 -7.38
N ASP A 99 10.92 -14.52 -8.09
CA ASP A 99 10.80 -15.89 -7.54
C ASP A 99 11.71 -16.86 -8.31
N PRO A 100 13.05 -16.71 -8.23
CA PRO A 100 13.99 -17.51 -9.03
C PRO A 100 13.94 -19.01 -8.68
N ASP A 101 13.59 -19.32 -7.43
CA ASP A 101 13.51 -20.69 -6.90
C ASP A 101 12.16 -21.36 -7.16
N ARG A 102 11.20 -20.62 -7.77
CA ARG A 102 9.86 -21.11 -8.14
C ARG A 102 9.09 -21.65 -6.93
N GLU A 103 9.20 -20.96 -5.82
CA GLU A 103 8.50 -21.30 -4.58
C GLU A 103 7.08 -20.72 -4.54
N PHE A 104 6.70 -19.93 -5.55
CA PHE A 104 5.47 -19.15 -5.59
C PHE A 104 5.39 -18.11 -4.46
N LEU A 105 6.56 -17.68 -3.99
CA LEU A 105 6.75 -16.61 -3.01
C LEU A 105 7.73 -15.59 -3.57
N VAL A 106 7.16 -14.46 -3.96
CA VAL A 106 7.87 -13.32 -4.53
C VAL A 106 8.75 -12.67 -3.47
N SER A 107 10.01 -12.45 -3.81
CA SER A 107 10.98 -11.76 -2.97
C SER A 107 11.01 -10.26 -3.22
N VAL A 108 10.99 -9.49 -2.13
CA VAL A 108 11.32 -8.07 -2.13
C VAL A 108 12.83 -7.89 -1.89
N VAL A 109 13.41 -6.90 -2.55
CA VAL A 109 14.85 -6.60 -2.51
C VAL A 109 15.17 -5.27 -1.84
N HIS A 110 14.14 -4.50 -1.50
CA HIS A 110 14.25 -3.25 -0.76
C HIS A 110 13.10 -3.13 0.26
N PRO A 111 13.34 -2.64 1.49
CA PRO A 111 12.30 -2.47 2.51
C PRO A 111 11.03 -1.73 2.02
N TRP A 112 11.21 -0.63 1.28
CA TRP A 112 10.11 0.12 0.66
C TRP A 112 9.19 -0.69 -0.28
N GLU A 113 9.65 -1.82 -0.84
CA GLU A 113 8.79 -2.67 -1.68
C GLU A 113 7.72 -3.39 -0.86
N THR A 114 7.86 -3.49 0.47
CA THR A 114 6.82 -4.03 1.35
C THR A 114 5.64 -3.07 1.55
N GLY A 115 5.85 -1.77 1.27
CA GLY A 115 4.91 -0.71 1.64
C GLY A 115 4.95 -0.32 3.13
N THR A 116 5.79 -0.98 3.94
CA THR A 116 5.91 -0.78 5.39
C THR A 116 7.38 -0.53 5.79
N ASP A 117 7.91 0.61 5.34
CA ASP A 117 9.33 0.93 5.25
C ASP A 117 10.23 0.53 6.44
N ASP A 118 9.78 0.82 7.66
CA ASP A 118 10.53 0.58 8.90
C ASP A 118 9.83 -0.39 9.85
N SER A 119 8.98 -1.26 9.31
CA SER A 119 8.36 -2.36 10.04
C SER A 119 9.43 -3.15 10.81
N PRO A 120 9.22 -3.44 12.11
CA PRO A 120 10.27 -4.00 12.95
C PRO A 120 10.67 -5.43 12.57
N CYS A 121 9.85 -6.15 11.79
CA CYS A 121 10.26 -7.45 11.25
C CYS A 121 11.46 -7.34 10.29
N LEU A 122 11.71 -6.15 9.73
CA LEU A 122 12.81 -5.90 8.79
C LEU A 122 14.10 -5.40 9.47
N ASP A 123 14.10 -5.19 10.79
CA ASP A 123 15.21 -4.55 11.51
C ASP A 123 16.54 -5.28 11.32
N GLU A 124 16.54 -6.60 11.50
CA GLU A 124 17.76 -7.38 11.33
C GLU A 124 18.23 -7.43 9.87
N PRO A 125 17.37 -7.75 8.87
CA PRO A 125 17.75 -7.66 7.46
C PRO A 125 18.30 -6.28 7.06
N ILE A 126 17.68 -5.18 7.53
CA ILE A 126 18.14 -3.81 7.28
C ILE A 126 19.52 -3.57 7.90
N SER A 127 19.70 -3.93 9.17
CA SER A 127 20.96 -3.75 9.89
C SER A 127 22.11 -4.51 9.24
N ARG A 128 21.89 -5.80 8.92
CA ARG A 128 22.87 -6.65 8.22
C ARG A 128 23.22 -6.09 6.84
N THR A 129 22.21 -5.65 6.09
CA THR A 129 22.38 -5.08 4.76
C THR A 129 23.19 -3.80 4.79
N ARG A 130 22.88 -2.90 5.73
CA ARG A 130 23.62 -1.66 5.91
C ARG A 130 25.10 -1.94 6.15
N ALA A 131 25.43 -2.83 7.09
CA ALA A 131 26.81 -3.20 7.40
C ALA A 131 27.53 -3.80 6.17
N PHE A 132 26.87 -4.70 5.43
CA PHE A 132 27.42 -5.32 4.22
C PHE A 132 27.74 -4.30 3.11
N LEU A 133 26.85 -3.33 2.90
CA LEU A 133 27.00 -2.30 1.88
C LEU A 133 28.03 -1.24 2.28
N GLU A 134 28.11 -0.91 3.57
CA GLU A 134 29.12 -0.01 4.12
C GLU A 134 30.52 -0.60 3.99
N GLU A 135 30.72 -1.88 4.33
CA GLU A 135 32.00 -2.59 4.18
C GLU A 135 32.50 -2.58 2.71
N ARG A 136 31.58 -2.61 1.75
CA ARG A 136 31.88 -2.60 0.31
C ARG A 136 32.01 -1.20 -0.28
N GLY A 137 31.90 -0.16 0.54
CA GLY A 137 32.01 1.23 0.10
C GLY A 137 30.89 1.65 -0.86
N VAL A 138 29.71 1.02 -0.81
CA VAL A 138 28.57 1.40 -1.64
C VAL A 138 28.06 2.76 -1.18
N GLU A 139 28.09 3.76 -2.05
CA GLU A 139 27.66 5.12 -1.74
C GLU A 139 26.14 5.18 -1.47
N GLN A 140 25.75 5.93 -0.45
CA GLN A 140 24.35 6.22 -0.15
C GLN A 140 23.83 7.33 -1.09
N ARG A 141 22.74 7.08 -1.81
CA ARG A 141 22.25 7.98 -2.87
C ARG A 141 21.31 9.10 -2.39
N ILE A 142 20.83 9.04 -1.14
CA ILE A 142 19.85 10.00 -0.62
C ILE A 142 20.60 11.22 -0.09
N MET A 143 20.57 12.30 -0.85
CA MET A 143 21.37 13.49 -0.59
C MET A 143 20.82 14.32 0.58
N LYS A 144 19.50 14.35 0.75
CA LYS A 144 18.85 15.09 1.85
C LYS A 144 17.54 14.42 2.27
N ARG A 145 17.39 14.19 3.58
CA ARG A 145 16.14 13.79 4.26
C ARG A 145 15.06 14.86 4.19
N LYS A 146 14.41 15.02 3.02
CA LYS A 146 13.31 15.99 2.81
C LYS A 146 12.02 15.59 3.54
N ASP A 147 11.87 14.33 3.92
CA ASP A 147 10.74 13.86 4.72
C ASP A 147 10.69 14.53 6.11
N THR A 148 11.86 14.82 6.69
CA THR A 148 11.97 15.51 7.99
C THR A 148 11.80 17.02 7.90
N ASP A 149 11.69 17.60 6.69
CA ASP A 149 11.39 19.03 6.51
C ASP A 149 9.91 19.34 6.85
N SER A 150 9.04 18.32 6.83
CA SER A 150 7.59 18.46 7.11
C SER A 150 7.13 17.64 8.32
N VAL A 151 7.90 16.63 8.76
CA VAL A 151 7.53 15.71 9.85
C VAL A 151 8.60 15.74 10.95
N SER A 152 8.20 15.68 12.22
CA SER A 152 9.16 15.41 13.30
C SER A 152 9.86 14.05 13.09
N ARG A 153 11.15 13.99 13.41
CA ARG A 153 11.99 12.80 13.32
C ARG A 153 11.46 11.63 14.17
N ASP A 154 10.69 11.92 15.21
CA ASP A 154 10.11 10.90 16.09
C ASP A 154 9.07 10.02 15.37
N TYR A 155 8.41 10.56 14.35
CA TYR A 155 7.38 9.87 13.57
C TYR A 155 7.92 9.22 12.29
N ARG A 156 9.24 9.26 12.06
CA ARG A 156 9.88 8.83 10.81
C ARG A 156 10.93 7.74 11.03
N PRO A 157 11.28 6.98 9.97
CA PRO A 157 12.43 6.10 10.02
C PRO A 157 13.71 6.84 10.42
N THR A 158 14.59 6.12 11.12
CA THR A 158 15.85 6.67 11.64
C THR A 158 16.84 6.99 10.52
N GLU A 159 17.93 7.69 10.84
CA GLU A 159 19.03 7.91 9.88
C GLU A 159 19.68 6.58 9.46
N GLY A 160 19.76 5.59 10.35
CA GLY A 160 20.28 4.26 10.03
C GLY A 160 19.43 3.53 9.00
N HIS A 161 18.10 3.69 9.04
CA HIS A 161 17.21 3.17 8.01
C HIS A 161 17.50 3.84 6.66
N TYR A 162 17.56 5.18 6.62
CA TYR A 162 17.77 5.91 5.37
C TYR A 162 19.17 5.72 4.77
N ASP A 163 20.21 5.53 5.58
CA ASP A 163 21.53 5.13 5.09
C ASP A 163 21.46 3.78 4.38
N CYS A 164 20.77 2.78 4.96
CA CYS A 164 20.53 1.50 4.29
C CYS A 164 19.74 1.66 2.98
N PHE A 165 18.63 2.42 3.01
CA PHE A 165 17.77 2.63 1.84
C PHE A 165 18.56 3.29 0.70
N GLY A 166 19.31 4.36 1.00
CA GLY A 166 20.13 5.06 0.01
C GLY A 166 21.25 4.20 -0.56
N ARG A 167 21.90 3.36 0.26
CA ARG A 167 22.94 2.44 -0.22
C ARG A 167 22.38 1.33 -1.10
N LEU A 168 21.18 0.83 -0.82
CA LEU A 168 20.51 -0.13 -1.70
C LEU A 168 20.24 0.48 -3.09
N ILE A 169 19.84 1.75 -3.18
CA ILE A 169 19.72 2.44 -4.48
C ILE A 169 21.07 2.47 -5.21
N GLY A 170 22.15 2.82 -4.51
CA GLY A 170 23.51 2.79 -5.07
C GLY A 170 23.92 1.41 -5.56
N PHE A 171 23.58 0.36 -4.80
CA PHE A 171 23.80 -1.04 -5.17
C PHE A 171 23.02 -1.43 -6.43
N PHE A 172 21.74 -1.10 -6.52
CA PHE A 172 20.92 -1.39 -7.72
C PHE A 172 21.44 -0.66 -8.96
N LEU A 173 21.84 0.61 -8.81
CA LEU A 173 22.44 1.40 -9.88
C LEU A 173 23.73 0.76 -10.41
N ALA A 174 24.60 0.28 -9.52
CA ALA A 174 25.84 -0.43 -9.87
C ALA A 174 25.58 -1.77 -10.57
N LYS A 175 24.46 -2.44 -10.26
CA LYS A 175 23.97 -3.65 -10.94
C LYS A 175 23.15 -3.37 -12.19
N GLY A 176 23.04 -2.11 -12.62
CA GLY A 176 22.25 -1.74 -13.78
C GLY A 176 20.75 -2.05 -13.65
N TYR A 177 20.23 -2.20 -12.43
CA TYR A 177 18.89 -2.69 -12.10
C TYR A 177 18.56 -4.09 -12.68
N GLY A 178 19.57 -4.90 -12.99
CA GLY A 178 19.39 -6.30 -13.39
C GLY A 178 18.87 -7.14 -12.22
N GLN A 179 17.62 -7.60 -12.29
CA GLN A 179 16.96 -8.25 -11.16
C GLN A 179 17.66 -9.55 -10.71
N ALA A 180 18.14 -10.36 -11.67
CA ALA A 180 18.86 -11.59 -11.37
C ALA A 180 20.16 -11.33 -10.57
N ASP A 181 20.91 -10.30 -10.94
CA ASP A 181 22.14 -9.93 -10.23
C ASP A 181 21.82 -9.30 -8.86
N ILE A 182 20.74 -8.52 -8.77
CA ILE A 182 20.27 -7.97 -7.49
C ILE A 182 19.90 -9.09 -6.53
N LEU A 183 19.07 -10.05 -6.94
CA LEU A 183 18.66 -11.16 -6.08
C LEU A 183 19.83 -12.03 -5.65
N ARG A 184 20.78 -12.31 -6.56
CA ARG A 184 21.94 -13.15 -6.26
C ARG A 184 22.89 -12.46 -5.28
N ASP A 185 23.11 -11.16 -5.43
CA ASP A 185 24.20 -10.46 -4.74
C ASP A 185 23.74 -9.56 -3.58
N SER A 186 22.42 -9.33 -3.41
CA SER A 186 21.86 -8.49 -2.36
C SER A 186 21.83 -9.20 -1.00
N PRO A 187 22.27 -8.55 0.10
CA PRO A 187 22.09 -9.07 1.46
C PRO A 187 20.65 -8.89 1.99
N PHE A 188 19.79 -8.19 1.25
CA PHE A 188 18.36 -8.02 1.52
C PHE A 188 17.55 -8.73 0.44
N VAL A 189 17.01 -9.91 0.78
CA VAL A 189 16.07 -10.67 -0.05
C VAL A 189 15.05 -11.29 0.90
N VAL A 190 13.81 -10.78 0.88
CA VAL A 190 12.77 -11.18 1.83
C VAL A 190 11.53 -11.64 1.08
N GLN A 191 11.07 -12.85 1.35
CA GLN A 191 9.75 -13.32 0.95
C GLN A 191 8.74 -12.77 1.94
N ASP A 192 8.24 -11.58 1.65
CA ASP A 192 7.37 -10.84 2.55
C ASP A 192 5.93 -11.37 2.51
N VAL A 193 5.37 -11.67 3.69
CA VAL A 193 4.02 -12.25 3.78
C VAL A 193 2.93 -11.26 3.38
N LEU A 194 3.07 -9.96 3.68
CA LEU A 194 2.08 -8.94 3.28
C LEU A 194 2.07 -8.81 1.76
N PHE A 195 3.25 -8.66 1.14
CA PHE A 195 3.40 -8.60 -0.30
C PHE A 195 2.77 -9.80 -1.00
N ASN A 196 3.07 -11.02 -0.54
CA ASN A 196 2.57 -12.25 -1.15
C ASN A 196 1.07 -12.48 -0.90
N SER A 197 0.54 -12.06 0.24
CA SER A 197 -0.91 -12.10 0.50
C SER A 197 -1.69 -11.18 -0.45
N ILE A 198 -1.13 -10.01 -0.75
CA ILE A 198 -1.70 -9.08 -1.73
C ILE A 198 -1.54 -9.61 -3.15
N PHE A 199 -0.42 -10.25 -3.45
CA PHE A 199 -0.22 -10.94 -4.72
C PHE A 199 -1.25 -12.05 -4.94
N ALA A 200 -1.55 -12.84 -3.91
CA ALA A 200 -2.60 -13.84 -3.95
C ALA A 200 -3.97 -13.19 -4.26
N ALA A 201 -4.37 -12.15 -3.50
CA ALA A 201 -5.62 -11.41 -3.72
C ALA A 201 -5.74 -10.86 -5.15
N SER A 202 -4.65 -10.28 -5.66
CA SER A 202 -4.54 -9.74 -7.01
C SER A 202 -4.68 -10.83 -8.07
N THR A 203 -4.04 -11.98 -7.85
CA THR A 203 -4.05 -13.12 -8.77
C THR A 203 -5.44 -13.75 -8.88
N ILE A 204 -6.11 -14.04 -7.76
CA ILE A 204 -7.47 -14.59 -7.80
C ILE A 204 -8.47 -13.59 -8.37
N SER A 205 -8.25 -12.29 -8.14
CA SER A 205 -9.04 -11.23 -8.76
C SER A 205 -8.91 -11.22 -10.29
N LEU A 206 -7.69 -11.41 -10.83
CA LEU A 206 -7.49 -11.56 -12.27
C LEU A 206 -8.11 -12.84 -12.85
N SER A 207 -8.10 -13.94 -12.09
CA SER A 207 -8.83 -15.15 -12.48
C SER A 207 -10.32 -14.85 -12.63
N THR A 208 -10.91 -14.17 -11.64
CA THR A 208 -12.33 -13.88 -11.65
C THR A 208 -12.71 -12.90 -12.75
N LEU A 209 -11.91 -11.83 -12.95
CA LEU A 209 -12.08 -10.90 -14.07
C LEU A 209 -11.97 -11.59 -15.43
N ALA A 210 -11.05 -12.55 -15.60
CA ALA A 210 -10.96 -13.34 -16.82
C ALA A 210 -12.24 -14.16 -17.07
N GLY A 211 -12.79 -14.79 -16.03
CA GLY A 211 -14.05 -15.53 -16.15
C GLY A 211 -15.22 -14.64 -16.60
N GLU A 212 -15.27 -13.40 -16.11
CA GLU A 212 -16.29 -12.43 -16.54
C GLU A 212 -16.08 -11.94 -17.97
N LEU A 213 -14.84 -11.64 -18.35
CA LEU A 213 -14.50 -11.26 -19.72
C LEU A 213 -14.81 -12.40 -20.69
N ALA A 214 -14.52 -13.66 -20.33
CA ALA A 214 -14.89 -14.84 -21.11
C ALA A 214 -16.40 -14.95 -21.31
N ALA A 215 -17.19 -14.75 -20.25
CA ALA A 215 -18.65 -14.77 -20.33
C ALA A 215 -19.20 -13.67 -21.25
N ARG A 216 -18.56 -12.50 -21.25
CA ARG A 216 -18.93 -11.35 -22.08
C ARG A 216 -18.63 -11.58 -23.57
N VAL A 217 -17.46 -12.12 -23.90
CA VAL A 217 -17.03 -12.33 -25.29
C VAL A 217 -17.40 -13.72 -25.82
N ARG A 218 -18.45 -14.34 -25.27
CA ARG A 218 -18.90 -15.71 -25.60
C ARG A 218 -19.11 -15.88 -27.10
N GLY A 219 -18.61 -16.99 -27.64
CA GLY A 219 -18.70 -17.32 -29.07
C GLY A 219 -17.69 -16.58 -29.94
N THR A 220 -16.83 -15.72 -29.37
CA THR A 220 -15.70 -15.12 -30.08
C THR A 220 -14.43 -15.94 -29.84
N PRO A 221 -13.39 -15.84 -30.71
CA PRO A 221 -12.10 -16.48 -30.45
C PRO A 221 -11.48 -16.12 -29.10
N LYS A 222 -11.79 -14.94 -28.58
CA LYS A 222 -11.25 -14.40 -27.32
C LYS A 222 -11.83 -15.06 -26.07
N GLU A 223 -12.94 -15.81 -26.18
CA GLU A 223 -13.49 -16.57 -25.06
C GLU A 223 -12.49 -17.60 -24.55
N SER A 224 -11.86 -18.35 -25.47
CA SER A 224 -10.87 -19.38 -25.14
C SER A 224 -9.67 -18.79 -24.37
N TYR A 225 -9.14 -17.66 -24.83
CA TYR A 225 -8.07 -16.92 -24.17
C TYR A 225 -8.40 -16.62 -22.70
N TYR A 226 -9.56 -16.02 -22.45
CA TYR A 226 -9.93 -15.65 -21.08
C TYR A 226 -10.27 -16.86 -20.19
N ARG A 227 -10.77 -17.96 -20.75
CA ARG A 227 -10.94 -19.22 -20.00
C ARG A 227 -9.59 -19.79 -19.56
N GLU A 228 -8.60 -19.78 -20.45
CA GLU A 228 -7.24 -20.20 -20.12
C GLU A 228 -6.61 -19.30 -19.04
N GLU A 229 -6.78 -17.99 -19.14
CA GLU A 229 -6.31 -17.05 -18.12
C GLU A 229 -7.06 -17.20 -16.79
N GLN A 230 -8.36 -17.48 -16.81
CA GLN A 230 -9.13 -17.82 -15.61
C GLN A 230 -8.51 -19.04 -14.92
N GLU A 231 -8.32 -20.15 -15.63
CA GLU A 231 -7.74 -21.37 -15.06
C GLU A 231 -6.30 -21.19 -14.60
N ARG A 232 -5.47 -20.50 -15.40
CA ARG A 232 -4.07 -20.25 -15.09
C ARG A 232 -3.92 -19.44 -13.80
N ASN A 233 -4.65 -18.35 -13.68
CA ASN A 233 -4.60 -17.50 -12.48
C ASN A 233 -5.21 -18.22 -11.27
N GLY A 234 -6.26 -19.02 -11.46
CA GLY A 234 -6.81 -19.86 -10.39
C GLY A 234 -5.77 -20.85 -9.85
N ARG A 235 -5.09 -21.60 -10.74
CA ARG A 235 -4.01 -22.53 -10.33
C ARG A 235 -2.82 -21.82 -9.72
N LEU A 236 -2.48 -20.62 -10.19
CA LEU A 236 -1.40 -19.82 -9.62
C LEU A 236 -1.73 -19.36 -8.20
N TYR A 237 -2.95 -18.86 -7.98
CA TYR A 237 -3.45 -18.49 -6.66
C TYR A 237 -3.32 -19.65 -5.66
N GLU A 238 -3.75 -20.85 -6.05
CA GLU A 238 -3.64 -22.04 -5.20
C GLU A 238 -2.20 -22.32 -4.76
N LYS A 239 -1.24 -22.20 -5.67
CA LYS A 239 0.19 -22.41 -5.33
C LYS A 239 0.75 -21.33 -4.40
N ILE A 240 0.39 -20.06 -4.63
CA ILE A 240 0.79 -18.96 -3.73
C ILE A 240 0.18 -19.18 -2.35
N ARG A 241 -1.10 -19.53 -2.29
CA ARG A 241 -1.83 -19.86 -1.06
C ARG A 241 -1.14 -20.99 -0.30
N ASP A 242 -0.87 -22.11 -0.97
CA ASP A 242 -0.19 -23.27 -0.36
C ASP A 242 1.20 -22.88 0.17
N ALA A 243 1.98 -22.09 -0.58
CA ALA A 243 3.30 -21.65 -0.15
C ALA A 243 3.23 -20.73 1.09
N ILE A 244 2.27 -19.81 1.15
CA ILE A 244 2.01 -18.96 2.34
C ILE A 244 1.62 -19.84 3.53
N GLN A 245 0.68 -20.78 3.34
CA GLN A 245 0.17 -21.67 4.40
C GLN A 245 1.23 -22.60 4.98
N THR A 246 2.19 -23.02 4.17
CA THR A 246 3.15 -24.07 4.56
C THR A 246 4.51 -23.53 4.93
N LYS A 247 5.07 -22.59 4.15
CA LYS A 247 6.41 -22.05 4.38
C LYS A 247 6.38 -20.86 5.33
N LEU A 248 5.38 -19.98 5.25
CA LEU A 248 5.35 -18.75 6.04
C LEU A 248 4.58 -18.88 7.36
N TYR A 249 3.83 -19.96 7.58
CA TYR A 249 3.09 -20.19 8.81
C TYR A 249 3.95 -20.82 9.91
N ASP A 250 3.96 -20.22 11.09
CA ASP A 250 4.57 -20.79 12.28
C ASP A 250 3.49 -21.38 13.20
N ARG A 251 3.43 -22.72 13.25
CA ARG A 251 2.43 -23.45 14.05
C ARG A 251 2.50 -23.14 15.54
N GLN A 252 3.70 -22.80 16.06
CA GLN A 252 3.90 -22.54 17.47
C GLN A 252 3.26 -21.21 17.90
N SER A 253 3.51 -20.13 17.15
CA SER A 253 2.90 -18.83 17.43
C SER A 253 1.44 -18.76 16.97
N GLY A 254 1.07 -19.53 15.96
CA GLY A 254 -0.23 -19.45 15.29
C GLY A 254 -0.32 -18.27 14.32
N LEU A 255 0.80 -17.70 13.91
CA LEU A 255 0.92 -16.53 13.04
C LEU A 255 1.79 -16.84 11.83
N PHE A 256 1.79 -15.93 10.86
CA PHE A 256 2.66 -15.99 9.70
C PHE A 256 3.86 -15.04 9.86
N TYR A 257 5.00 -15.39 9.26
CA TYR A 257 6.19 -14.56 9.28
C TYR A 257 6.85 -14.54 7.92
N SER A 258 7.28 -13.35 7.49
CA SER A 258 8.13 -13.17 6.33
C SER A 258 9.40 -14.01 6.47
N PHE A 259 9.92 -14.52 5.35
CA PHE A 259 11.12 -15.35 5.34
C PHE A 259 12.28 -14.57 4.73
N ASP A 260 13.35 -14.39 5.50
CA ASP A 260 14.60 -13.82 4.99
C ASP A 260 15.32 -14.90 4.18
N ALA A 261 15.20 -14.82 2.86
CA ALA A 261 15.79 -15.78 1.94
C ALA A 261 17.32 -15.68 1.92
N ALA A 262 17.88 -14.50 2.20
CA ALA A 262 19.32 -14.30 2.28
C ALA A 262 19.93 -14.96 3.54
N ALA A 263 19.19 -15.02 4.66
CA ALA A 263 19.64 -15.63 5.91
C ALA A 263 19.04 -17.02 6.20
N GLY A 264 18.06 -17.46 5.41
CA GLY A 264 17.39 -18.77 5.57
C GLY A 264 16.55 -18.91 6.84
N ARG A 265 15.83 -17.86 7.27
CA ARG A 265 15.04 -17.89 8.52
C ARG A 265 13.80 -17.00 8.52
N HIS A 266 12.83 -17.34 9.36
CA HIS A 266 11.66 -16.49 9.61
C HIS A 266 11.98 -15.23 10.41
N LEU A 267 11.32 -14.14 10.05
CA LEU A 267 11.37 -12.84 10.72
C LEU A 267 10.25 -12.77 11.78
N LYS A 268 10.51 -13.37 12.95
CA LYS A 268 9.53 -13.56 14.02
C LYS A 268 9.27 -12.28 14.85
N VAL A 269 8.57 -11.33 14.26
CA VAL A 269 8.03 -10.14 14.94
C VAL A 269 6.55 -10.02 14.59
N ASP A 270 5.68 -9.93 15.59
CA ASP A 270 4.23 -9.93 15.40
C ASP A 270 3.77 -8.54 14.92
N THR A 271 3.66 -8.38 13.60
CA THR A 271 3.22 -7.16 12.94
C THR A 271 1.95 -7.42 12.12
N ILE A 272 1.44 -6.40 11.46
CA ILE A 272 0.31 -6.54 10.52
C ILE A 272 0.61 -7.53 9.38
N HIS A 273 1.90 -7.74 9.07
CA HIS A 273 2.32 -8.74 8.08
C HIS A 273 1.85 -10.13 8.54
N SER A 274 1.97 -10.42 9.83
CA SER A 274 1.67 -11.74 10.41
C SER A 274 0.21 -12.16 10.33
N VAL A 275 -0.69 -11.22 10.09
CA VAL A 275 -2.14 -11.45 9.96
C VAL A 275 -2.66 -11.17 8.55
N SER A 276 -1.81 -10.65 7.66
CA SER A 276 -2.14 -10.31 6.28
C SER A 276 -2.66 -11.44 5.38
N PRO A 277 -2.37 -12.75 5.63
CA PRO A 277 -2.95 -13.84 4.84
C PRO A 277 -4.48 -13.91 4.87
N LEU A 278 -5.14 -13.25 5.84
CA LEU A 278 -6.60 -13.06 5.80
C LEU A 278 -7.01 -12.29 4.53
N PHE A 279 -6.34 -11.19 4.19
CA PHE A 279 -6.67 -10.37 3.01
C PHE A 279 -6.56 -11.19 1.71
N GLY A 280 -5.52 -12.02 1.62
CA GLY A 280 -5.28 -12.86 0.45
C GLY A 280 -6.21 -14.06 0.32
N GLY A 281 -7.14 -14.32 1.25
CA GLY A 281 -7.88 -15.60 1.27
C GLY A 281 -6.97 -16.82 1.49
N CYS A 282 -5.78 -16.59 2.03
CA CYS A 282 -4.70 -17.58 2.06
C CYS A 282 -4.68 -18.41 3.33
N ALA A 283 -5.23 -17.92 4.44
CA ALA A 283 -5.28 -18.69 5.68
C ALA A 283 -6.34 -19.81 5.58
N THR A 284 -6.04 -20.99 6.10
CA THR A 284 -7.10 -21.99 6.38
C THR A 284 -8.01 -21.48 7.50
N GLU A 285 -9.21 -22.04 7.67
CA GLU A 285 -10.11 -21.67 8.78
C GLU A 285 -9.47 -21.84 10.16
N GLU A 286 -8.61 -22.86 10.34
CA GLU A 286 -7.84 -23.06 11.57
C GLU A 286 -6.84 -21.92 11.79
N GLN A 287 -6.02 -21.61 10.78
CA GLN A 287 -5.05 -20.53 10.83
C GLN A 287 -5.71 -19.16 11.04
N ALA A 288 -6.84 -18.92 10.36
CA ALA A 288 -7.65 -17.72 10.54
C ALA A 288 -8.22 -17.65 11.96
N GLY A 289 -8.67 -18.77 12.54
CA GLY A 289 -9.07 -18.86 13.94
C GLY A 289 -7.97 -18.41 14.90
N ARG A 290 -6.73 -18.88 14.69
CA ARG A 290 -5.56 -18.46 15.48
C ARG A 290 -5.25 -16.96 15.32
N ILE A 291 -5.36 -16.42 14.12
CA ILE A 291 -5.22 -14.98 13.88
C ILE A 291 -6.31 -14.20 14.63
N ARG A 292 -7.58 -14.62 14.54
CA ARG A 292 -8.70 -13.95 15.24
C ARG A 292 -8.52 -13.94 16.75
N GLU A 293 -8.01 -15.01 17.34
CA GLU A 293 -7.64 -15.05 18.77
C GLU A 293 -6.63 -13.93 19.11
N LYS A 294 -5.63 -13.69 18.25
CA LYS A 294 -4.66 -12.59 18.45
C LYS A 294 -5.29 -11.21 18.27
N LEU A 295 -6.14 -11.05 17.26
CA LEU A 295 -6.88 -9.80 17.01
C LEU A 295 -7.85 -9.44 18.14
N LEU A 296 -8.34 -10.43 18.89
CA LEU A 296 -9.23 -10.25 20.04
C LEU A 296 -8.51 -10.14 21.38
N CYS A 297 -7.18 -10.32 21.43
CA CYS A 297 -6.39 -10.26 22.65
C CYS A 297 -5.88 -8.83 22.92
N SER A 298 -6.24 -8.27 24.08
CA SER A 298 -5.90 -6.89 24.50
C SER A 298 -4.42 -6.67 24.83
N GLU A 299 -3.68 -7.76 25.07
CA GLU A 299 -2.22 -7.70 25.22
C GLU A 299 -1.50 -7.77 23.87
N GLU A 300 -2.22 -8.09 22.79
CA GLU A 300 -1.66 -8.27 21.45
C GLU A 300 -2.16 -7.20 20.47
N PHE A 301 -3.19 -7.47 19.68
CA PHE A 301 -3.64 -6.52 18.64
C PHE A 301 -4.93 -5.80 18.97
N ARG A 302 -5.70 -6.26 19.97
CA ARG A 302 -6.99 -5.64 20.27
C ARG A 302 -6.79 -4.29 20.94
N THR A 303 -7.31 -3.26 20.31
CA THR A 303 -7.54 -1.95 20.93
C THR A 303 -9.03 -1.64 20.98
N GLU A 304 -9.40 -0.53 21.60
CA GLU A 304 -10.81 -0.08 21.65
C GLU A 304 -11.36 0.34 20.28
N THR A 305 -10.49 0.66 19.32
CA THR A 305 -10.91 1.34 18.08
C THR A 305 -10.37 0.70 16.80
N VAL A 306 -9.15 0.16 16.78
CA VAL A 306 -8.47 -0.20 15.50
C VAL A 306 -7.32 -1.17 15.71
N ILE A 307 -6.83 -1.81 14.65
CA ILE A 307 -5.69 -2.73 14.72
C ILE A 307 -4.39 -1.94 14.48
N PRO A 308 -3.42 -1.94 15.42
CA PRO A 308 -2.12 -1.31 15.24
C PRO A 308 -1.24 -2.10 14.26
N THR A 309 -0.22 -1.45 13.71
CA THR A 309 0.72 -2.10 12.77
C THR A 309 1.65 -3.12 13.44
N VAL A 310 1.82 -3.03 14.76
CA VAL A 310 2.63 -3.93 15.57
C VAL A 310 1.84 -4.34 16.81
N SER A 311 1.97 -5.60 17.20
CA SER A 311 1.36 -6.13 18.43
C SER A 311 1.87 -5.39 19.67
N LEU A 312 0.97 -5.05 20.59
CA LEU A 312 1.25 -4.29 21.82
C LEU A 312 2.26 -4.99 22.73
N LYS A 313 2.33 -6.33 22.72
CA LYS A 313 3.33 -7.11 23.48
C LYS A 313 4.74 -7.05 22.91
N MET A 314 4.94 -6.57 21.67
CA MET A 314 6.26 -6.56 21.06
C MET A 314 7.12 -5.46 21.70
N PRO A 315 8.37 -5.75 22.11
CA PRO A 315 9.28 -4.72 22.62
C PRO A 315 9.57 -3.59 21.61
N ALA A 316 9.38 -3.86 20.31
CA ALA A 316 9.56 -2.90 19.23
C ALA A 316 8.32 -2.04 18.96
N PHE A 317 7.23 -2.20 19.74
CA PHE A 317 6.05 -1.34 19.64
C PHE A 317 6.42 0.10 20.02
N ASP A 318 6.30 1.01 19.06
CA ASP A 318 6.48 2.44 19.22
C ASP A 318 5.20 3.11 18.68
N PRO A 319 4.35 3.70 19.54
CA PRO A 319 3.07 4.24 19.11
C PRO A 319 3.22 5.44 18.17
N LEU A 320 4.37 6.10 18.15
CA LEU A 320 4.62 7.32 17.37
C LEU A 320 5.29 7.03 16.01
N ARG A 321 6.12 5.99 15.95
CA ARG A 321 7.03 5.78 14.83
C ARG A 321 6.41 4.96 13.70
N TYR A 322 5.93 5.66 12.68
CA TYR A 322 5.63 5.16 11.33
C TYR A 322 4.99 3.75 11.25
N TRP A 323 5.71 2.68 10.88
CA TRP A 323 5.18 1.32 10.78
C TRP A 323 5.45 0.43 12.01
N ARG A 324 5.76 1.04 13.17
CA ARG A 324 6.16 0.33 14.40
C ARG A 324 5.11 0.26 15.49
N GLY A 325 3.86 0.58 15.19
CA GLY A 325 2.82 0.70 16.21
C GLY A 325 1.63 1.56 15.80
N PRO A 326 1.80 2.68 15.08
CA PRO A 326 0.70 3.51 14.63
C PRO A 326 -0.38 2.71 13.89
N VAL A 327 -1.60 3.24 13.89
CA VAL A 327 -2.73 2.69 13.16
C VAL A 327 -2.79 3.33 11.78
N TRP A 328 -2.98 2.49 10.77
CA TRP A 328 -3.11 2.93 9.38
C TRP A 328 -4.48 2.53 8.80
N PRO A 329 -5.24 3.48 8.23
CA PRO A 329 -6.51 3.16 7.56
C PRO A 329 -6.34 2.11 6.46
N VAL A 330 -5.22 2.12 5.74
CA VAL A 330 -4.92 1.13 4.69
C VAL A 330 -4.80 -0.29 5.23
N THR A 331 -4.10 -0.50 6.35
CA THR A 331 -3.98 -1.84 6.93
C THR A 331 -5.27 -2.32 7.55
N ASN A 332 -6.02 -1.41 8.19
CA ASN A 332 -7.33 -1.76 8.76
C ASN A 332 -8.35 -2.06 7.66
N TRP A 333 -8.28 -1.36 6.52
CA TRP A 333 -9.06 -1.69 5.34
C TRP A 333 -8.69 -3.06 4.77
N LEU A 334 -7.39 -3.38 4.61
CA LEU A 334 -6.97 -4.73 4.18
C LEU A 334 -7.48 -5.81 5.14
N MET A 335 -7.42 -5.56 6.45
CA MET A 335 -7.92 -6.49 7.45
C MET A 335 -9.43 -6.63 7.42
N HIS A 336 -10.16 -5.53 7.20
CA HIS A 336 -11.61 -5.57 6.99
C HIS A 336 -11.96 -6.44 5.79
N GLU A 337 -11.35 -6.18 4.63
CA GLU A 337 -11.59 -6.95 3.40
C GLU A 337 -11.26 -8.43 3.58
N GLY A 338 -10.18 -8.74 4.29
CA GLY A 338 -9.82 -10.11 4.66
C GLY A 338 -10.82 -10.78 5.59
N LEU A 339 -11.18 -10.10 6.68
CA LEU A 339 -12.11 -10.62 7.68
C LEU A 339 -13.50 -10.91 7.11
N LYS A 340 -13.95 -10.19 6.07
CA LYS A 340 -15.22 -10.52 5.39
C LYS A 340 -15.30 -11.98 4.93
N MET A 341 -14.16 -12.62 4.63
CA MET A 341 -14.12 -14.02 4.23
C MET A 341 -14.23 -15.01 5.41
N TYR A 342 -13.83 -14.62 6.62
CA TYR A 342 -13.65 -15.53 7.76
C TYR A 342 -14.52 -15.21 8.98
N ASP A 343 -14.91 -13.95 9.15
CA ASP A 343 -15.69 -13.44 10.28
C ASP A 343 -16.32 -12.08 9.92
N GLY A 344 -17.56 -12.13 9.42
CA GLY A 344 -18.28 -10.92 8.99
C GLY A 344 -18.65 -9.96 10.12
N GLU A 345 -18.83 -10.46 11.34
CA GLU A 345 -19.12 -9.61 12.51
C GLU A 345 -17.88 -8.80 12.90
N MET A 346 -16.72 -9.46 12.99
CA MET A 346 -15.45 -8.79 13.25
C MET A 346 -15.09 -7.81 12.13
N ALA A 347 -15.37 -8.18 10.86
CA ALA A 347 -15.16 -7.30 9.72
C ALA A 347 -15.97 -6.01 9.84
N GLU A 348 -17.27 -6.09 10.18
CA GLU A 348 -18.14 -4.92 10.33
C GLU A 348 -17.77 -4.09 11.57
N GLY A 349 -17.38 -4.75 12.67
CA GLY A 349 -16.86 -4.07 13.86
C GLY A 349 -15.61 -3.25 13.56
N LEU A 350 -14.66 -3.82 12.81
CA LEU A 350 -13.44 -3.14 12.37
C LEU A 350 -13.76 -2.00 11.40
N ARG A 351 -14.68 -2.21 10.46
CA ARG A 351 -15.16 -1.18 9.50
C ARG A 351 -15.70 0.04 10.24
N THR A 352 -16.65 -0.20 11.14
CA THR A 352 -17.30 0.83 11.94
C THR A 352 -16.29 1.59 12.80
N SER A 353 -15.37 0.87 13.44
CA SER A 353 -14.38 1.48 14.33
C SER A 353 -13.29 2.24 13.57
N THR A 354 -12.94 1.80 12.36
CA THR A 354 -12.03 2.52 11.44
C THR A 354 -12.67 3.82 10.95
N ILE A 355 -13.93 3.77 10.47
CA ILE A 355 -14.69 4.97 10.09
C ILE A 355 -14.78 5.91 11.28
N ARG A 356 -15.21 5.40 12.44
CA ARG A 356 -15.30 6.17 13.66
C ARG A 356 -13.97 6.79 14.04
N THR A 357 -12.83 6.12 13.84
CA THR A 357 -11.50 6.71 14.09
C THR A 357 -11.19 7.85 13.12
N ILE A 358 -11.50 7.70 11.83
CA ILE A 358 -11.35 8.76 10.83
C ILE A 358 -12.27 9.95 11.17
N GLU A 359 -13.51 9.69 11.55
CA GLU A 359 -14.51 10.71 11.88
C GLU A 359 -14.26 11.37 13.24
N GLN A 360 -14.01 10.62 14.31
CA GLN A 360 -13.74 11.08 15.68
C GLN A 360 -12.50 11.93 15.78
N SER A 361 -11.60 11.86 14.81
CA SER A 361 -10.56 12.86 14.72
C SER A 361 -11.14 14.30 14.67
N ARG A 362 -12.47 14.49 14.45
CA ARG A 362 -13.10 15.77 14.04
C ARG A 362 -14.56 15.90 14.49
N ARG A 363 -14.92 17.08 14.99
CA ARG A 363 -16.25 17.44 15.51
C ARG A 363 -17.28 17.69 14.37
N THR A 364 -17.28 16.87 13.32
CA THR A 364 -18.02 17.10 12.06
C THR A 364 -18.97 15.93 11.71
N SER A 365 -20.07 16.19 10.98
CA SER A 365 -21.01 15.13 10.58
C SER A 365 -20.49 14.25 9.42
N ALA A 366 -20.86 12.96 9.42
CA ALA A 366 -20.46 11.97 8.41
C ALA A 366 -20.72 12.40 6.95
N GLY A 367 -21.88 13.03 6.70
CA GLY A 367 -22.23 13.55 5.37
C GLY A 367 -21.27 14.63 4.87
N ARG A 368 -20.83 15.53 5.76
CA ARG A 368 -19.83 16.56 5.44
C ARG A 368 -18.45 15.95 5.22
N ILE A 369 -18.06 14.92 5.98
CA ILE A 369 -16.80 14.21 5.81
C ILE A 369 -16.72 13.53 4.44
N ARG A 370 -17.80 12.86 4.01
CA ARG A 370 -17.87 12.24 2.68
C ARG A 370 -17.70 13.24 1.55
N ALA A 371 -18.35 14.41 1.64
CA ALA A 371 -18.19 15.47 0.66
C ALA A 371 -16.75 16.01 0.62
N LEU A 372 -16.12 16.20 1.79
CA LEU A 372 -14.72 16.64 1.89
C LEU A 372 -13.74 15.60 1.33
N ALA A 373 -13.96 14.31 1.56
CA ALA A 373 -13.15 13.23 1.00
C ALA A 373 -13.17 13.25 -0.53
N ALA A 374 -14.36 13.33 -1.13
CA ALA A 374 -14.53 13.40 -2.58
C ALA A 374 -13.90 14.68 -3.17
N SER A 375 -14.08 15.82 -2.50
CA SER A 375 -13.45 17.07 -2.91
C SER A 375 -11.93 17.03 -2.79
N LEU A 376 -11.36 16.33 -1.79
CA LEU A 376 -9.91 16.19 -1.65
C LEU A 376 -9.32 15.36 -2.79
N MET A 377 -9.98 14.27 -3.18
CA MET A 377 -9.54 13.48 -4.33
C MET A 377 -9.52 14.32 -5.61
N MET A 378 -10.53 15.17 -5.83
CA MET A 378 -10.52 16.12 -6.95
C MET A 378 -9.44 17.18 -6.83
N HIS A 379 -9.24 17.73 -5.65
CA HIS A 379 -8.18 18.70 -5.42
C HIS A 379 -6.81 18.09 -5.74
N ASN A 380 -6.54 16.86 -5.33
CA ASN A 380 -5.25 16.20 -5.56
C ASN A 380 -5.11 15.54 -6.95
N SER A 381 -6.16 15.56 -7.77
CA SER A 381 -6.13 15.11 -9.16
C SER A 381 -5.23 16.00 -10.01
N VAL A 382 -4.37 15.38 -10.81
CA VAL A 382 -3.44 16.07 -11.72
C VAL A 382 -3.85 15.80 -13.15
N ALA A 383 -4.28 16.88 -13.82
CA ALA A 383 -4.71 16.89 -15.21
C ALA A 383 -5.79 15.84 -15.56
N ASP A 384 -6.57 15.38 -14.57
CA ASP A 384 -7.56 14.31 -14.73
C ASP A 384 -6.94 13.00 -15.29
N ARG A 385 -5.70 12.72 -14.86
CA ARG A 385 -4.91 11.54 -15.27
C ARG A 385 -4.51 10.65 -14.09
N PHE A 386 -3.96 11.23 -13.04
CA PHE A 386 -3.57 10.51 -11.82
C PHE A 386 -3.77 11.40 -10.60
N THR A 387 -3.72 10.81 -9.42
CA THR A 387 -3.96 11.51 -8.17
C THR A 387 -2.69 11.48 -7.34
N THR A 388 -2.22 12.67 -6.94
CA THR A 388 -1.12 12.74 -5.99
C THR A 388 -1.60 12.40 -4.59
N PRO A 389 -0.79 11.78 -3.73
CA PRO A 389 -1.20 11.66 -2.34
C PRO A 389 -1.40 13.01 -1.67
N SER A 390 -0.53 13.99 -1.94
CA SER A 390 -0.66 15.36 -1.46
C SER A 390 0.00 16.36 -2.40
N LYS A 391 -0.68 17.50 -2.64
CA LYS A 391 -0.13 18.64 -3.39
C LYS A 391 1.01 19.38 -2.68
N THR A 392 1.26 19.11 -1.40
CA THR A 392 2.31 19.79 -0.63
C THR A 392 3.62 19.00 -0.66
N GLN A 393 3.58 17.75 -0.18
CA GLN A 393 4.75 16.92 0.14
C GLN A 393 4.98 15.79 -0.87
N TYR A 394 3.91 15.21 -1.43
CA TYR A 394 3.98 13.98 -2.24
C TYR A 394 3.36 14.20 -3.61
N ARG A 395 4.08 14.93 -4.46
CA ARG A 395 3.59 15.43 -5.76
C ARG A 395 3.88 14.49 -6.94
N HIS A 396 4.12 13.22 -6.64
CA HIS A 396 4.42 12.17 -7.62
C HIS A 396 3.30 11.13 -7.65
N GLY A 397 3.25 10.32 -8.70
CA GLY A 397 2.36 9.16 -8.75
C GLY A 397 3.01 8.00 -8.03
N TRP A 398 2.24 7.26 -7.24
CA TRP A 398 2.73 6.13 -6.44
C TRP A 398 1.91 4.91 -6.74
N PHE A 399 2.55 3.77 -6.95
CA PHE A 399 1.88 2.58 -7.49
C PHE A 399 0.73 2.11 -6.59
N TRP A 400 1.03 1.73 -5.37
CA TRP A 400 0.00 1.24 -4.46
C TRP A 400 -1.09 2.31 -4.23
N ASP A 401 -0.69 3.56 -4.05
CA ASP A 401 -1.62 4.65 -3.75
C ASP A 401 -2.57 4.96 -4.90
N SER A 402 -2.09 4.91 -6.15
CA SER A 402 -2.92 5.04 -7.34
C SER A 402 -3.95 3.92 -7.44
N CYS A 403 -3.62 2.69 -7.02
CA CYS A 403 -4.58 1.60 -6.96
C CYS A 403 -5.68 1.85 -5.92
N LEU A 404 -5.34 2.38 -4.74
CA LEU A 404 -6.33 2.78 -3.73
C LEU A 404 -7.17 3.99 -4.18
N ALA A 405 -6.52 4.98 -4.81
CA ALA A 405 -7.21 6.13 -5.38
C ALA A 405 -8.22 5.70 -6.43
N ALA A 406 -7.87 4.74 -7.30
CA ALA A 406 -8.77 4.21 -8.31
C ALA A 406 -10.03 3.55 -7.71
N ILE A 407 -9.90 2.87 -6.56
CA ILE A 407 -11.05 2.35 -5.80
C ILE A 407 -11.91 3.51 -5.29
N GLY A 408 -11.30 4.52 -4.66
CA GLY A 408 -12.01 5.69 -4.14
C GLY A 408 -12.76 6.47 -5.22
N TRP A 409 -12.19 6.61 -6.42
CA TRP A 409 -12.78 7.34 -7.54
C TRP A 409 -14.11 6.78 -8.01
N VAL A 410 -14.37 5.48 -7.80
CA VAL A 410 -15.66 4.87 -8.15
C VAL A 410 -16.80 5.41 -7.29
N HIS A 411 -16.48 5.96 -6.11
CA HIS A 411 -17.44 6.51 -5.16
C HIS A 411 -17.56 8.04 -5.23
N VAL A 412 -16.76 8.70 -6.08
CA VAL A 412 -16.74 10.16 -6.22
C VAL A 412 -17.78 10.59 -7.27
N PRO A 413 -18.73 11.50 -6.93
CA PRO A 413 -19.66 12.03 -7.91
C PRO A 413 -18.95 12.95 -8.92
N GLU A 414 -19.55 13.14 -10.11
CA GLU A 414 -18.98 13.98 -11.18
C GLU A 414 -18.67 15.43 -10.76
N LYS A 415 -19.42 15.97 -9.78
CA LYS A 415 -19.24 17.32 -9.22
C LYS A 415 -19.40 17.29 -7.70
N PRO A 416 -18.33 17.05 -6.92
CA PRO A 416 -18.35 17.15 -5.48
C PRO A 416 -18.45 18.62 -5.06
N ALA A 417 -19.09 18.86 -3.92
CA ALA A 417 -19.18 20.19 -3.34
C ALA A 417 -17.81 20.68 -2.83
N GLY A 418 -17.55 21.99 -2.93
CA GLY A 418 -16.40 22.63 -2.27
C GLY A 418 -15.07 22.47 -2.99
N GLN A 419 -15.02 22.62 -4.31
CA GLN A 419 -13.75 22.59 -5.07
C GLN A 419 -12.78 23.70 -4.61
N GLU A 420 -13.32 24.89 -4.27
CA GLU A 420 -12.56 26.04 -3.74
C GLU A 420 -12.13 25.86 -2.27
N PHE A 421 -12.69 24.88 -1.56
CA PHE A 421 -12.42 24.68 -0.13
C PHE A 421 -10.95 24.32 0.09
N TRP A 422 -10.45 23.31 -0.63
CA TRP A 422 -9.08 22.82 -0.47
C TRP A 422 -8.03 23.78 -1.01
N ASP A 423 -8.38 24.59 -2.01
CA ASP A 423 -7.50 25.67 -2.47
C ASP A 423 -7.32 26.74 -1.39
N THR A 424 -8.42 27.15 -0.75
CA THR A 424 -8.39 28.10 0.37
C THR A 424 -7.57 27.57 1.54
N VAL A 425 -7.81 26.32 1.93
CA VAL A 425 -7.06 25.62 2.97
C VAL A 425 -5.57 25.57 2.64
N THR A 426 -5.23 25.17 1.42
CA THR A 426 -3.83 25.02 1.00
C THR A 426 -3.12 26.37 1.00
N MET A 427 -3.75 27.43 0.49
CA MET A 427 -3.21 28.78 0.51
C MET A 427 -2.95 29.27 1.94
N GLN A 428 -3.92 29.07 2.84
CA GLN A 428 -3.80 29.48 4.24
C GLN A 428 -2.69 28.71 4.96
N TYR A 429 -2.64 27.38 4.74
CA TYR A 429 -1.59 26.53 5.30
C TYR A 429 -0.20 26.97 4.85
N MET A 430 0.01 27.20 3.54
CA MET A 430 1.31 27.64 3.03
C MET A 430 1.73 28.99 3.61
N ALA A 431 0.80 29.95 3.70
CA ALA A 431 1.08 31.27 4.25
C ALA A 431 1.46 31.23 5.74
N LEU A 432 0.83 30.35 6.53
CA LEU A 432 1.17 30.15 7.94
C LEU A 432 2.45 29.33 8.11
N ARG A 433 2.67 28.32 7.25
CA ARG A 433 3.85 27.44 7.32
C ARG A 433 5.14 28.22 7.19
N GLU A 434 5.18 29.20 6.29
CA GLU A 434 6.34 30.07 6.11
C GLU A 434 6.65 30.93 7.36
N LYS A 435 5.63 31.25 8.16
CA LYS A 435 5.77 32.14 9.33
C LYS A 435 6.02 31.38 10.63
N GLU A 436 5.32 30.26 10.83
CA GLU A 436 5.21 29.59 12.13
C GLU A 436 5.65 28.11 12.08
N GLY A 437 6.08 27.62 10.91
CA GLY A 437 6.41 26.22 10.69
C GLY A 437 5.17 25.34 10.41
N ALA A 438 5.43 24.16 9.84
CA ALA A 438 4.36 23.27 9.34
C ALA A 438 3.39 22.82 10.45
N ALA A 439 3.91 22.43 11.62
CA ALA A 439 3.11 21.91 12.71
C ALA A 439 2.15 22.97 13.30
N SER A 440 2.61 24.23 13.47
CA SER A 440 1.76 25.34 13.96
C SER A 440 0.69 25.69 12.94
N ALA A 441 1.11 25.91 11.69
CA ALA A 441 0.21 26.23 10.59
C ALA A 441 -0.94 25.23 10.46
N GLN A 442 -0.61 23.94 10.55
CA GLN A 442 -1.60 22.88 10.44
C GLN A 442 -2.61 22.89 11.60
N ARG A 443 -2.16 23.10 12.83
CA ARG A 443 -3.05 23.20 14.01
C ARG A 443 -4.05 24.34 13.82
N VAL A 444 -3.54 25.53 13.49
CA VAL A 444 -4.35 26.73 13.31
C VAL A 444 -5.39 26.56 12.19
N VAL A 445 -5.00 26.10 10.99
CA VAL A 445 -5.96 25.94 9.88
C VAL A 445 -7.00 24.86 10.20
N SER A 446 -6.62 23.79 10.90
CA SER A 446 -7.57 22.72 11.27
C SER A 446 -8.62 23.22 12.28
N GLU A 447 -8.19 23.98 13.29
CA GLU A 447 -9.08 24.56 14.30
C GLU A 447 -10.02 25.60 13.68
N GLU A 448 -9.50 26.54 12.89
CA GLU A 448 -10.30 27.63 12.32
C GLU A 448 -11.37 27.17 11.34
N ARG A 449 -11.10 26.10 10.58
CA ARG A 449 -11.99 25.66 9.51
C ARG A 449 -13.02 24.64 9.98
N ASP A 450 -12.95 24.20 11.24
CA ASP A 450 -13.79 23.14 11.83
C ASP A 450 -14.01 22.02 10.81
N CYS A 451 -12.90 21.58 10.22
CA CYS A 451 -12.94 20.75 9.03
C CYS A 451 -11.95 19.63 9.13
N VAL A 452 -12.30 18.64 8.32
CA VAL A 452 -11.54 17.46 8.12
C VAL A 452 -10.43 17.74 7.12
N LEU A 453 -9.42 18.55 7.48
CA LEU A 453 -8.11 18.53 6.81
C LEU A 453 -7.53 17.16 7.03
N PHE A 454 -7.59 16.21 6.12
CA PHE A 454 -7.20 14.81 6.34
C PHE A 454 -5.79 14.57 7.00
N SER A 455 -5.40 15.00 8.19
CA SER A 455 -4.45 16.10 8.43
C SER A 455 -3.02 15.58 8.19
N GLU A 456 -2.05 16.44 7.84
CA GLU A 456 -0.69 15.96 7.52
C GLU A 456 -0.02 15.23 8.71
N TYR A 457 -0.45 15.50 9.93
CA TYR A 457 -0.03 14.80 11.15
C TYR A 457 -1.15 14.87 12.18
N PHE A 458 -1.48 13.75 12.82
CA PHE A 458 -2.20 13.78 14.09
C PHE A 458 -1.18 13.70 15.21
N VAL A 459 -1.20 14.69 16.11
CA VAL A 459 -0.48 14.64 17.37
C VAL A 459 -1.55 14.46 18.46
N PRO A 460 -1.44 13.44 19.32
CA PRO A 460 -2.40 13.19 20.40
C PRO A 460 -2.58 14.39 21.31
N GLU A 461 -3.82 14.70 21.70
CA GLU A 461 -4.13 15.74 22.69
C GLU A 461 -3.74 15.34 24.13
N ALA A 462 -3.15 14.15 24.35
CA ALA A 462 -2.67 13.71 25.66
C ALA A 462 -1.32 12.98 25.54
N THR A 463 -0.21 13.71 25.58
CA THR A 463 1.11 13.11 25.80
C THR A 463 1.37 12.96 27.29
N GLY A 464 1.25 11.73 27.78
CA GLY A 464 1.73 11.34 29.11
C GLY A 464 1.80 9.83 29.26
N GLU A 465 0.68 9.14 29.13
CA GLU A 465 0.53 7.69 29.29
C GLU A 465 -0.68 7.28 28.44
N TYR A 466 -0.52 6.41 27.44
CA TYR A 466 -1.56 6.19 26.43
C TYR A 466 -2.67 5.23 26.93
N PRO A 467 -3.85 5.74 27.36
CA PRO A 467 -5.17 5.42 26.75
C PRO A 467 -6.19 6.59 26.85
N ALA A 468 -7.23 6.81 26.04
CA ALA A 468 -7.86 6.13 24.91
C ALA A 468 -8.35 7.19 23.89
N GLY A 469 -8.31 6.88 22.58
CA GLY A 469 -8.90 7.70 21.50
C GLY A 469 -7.94 8.45 20.56
N ALA A 470 -6.63 8.26 20.64
CA ALA A 470 -5.67 9.05 19.86
C ALA A 470 -5.08 8.29 18.66
N PRO A 471 -5.58 8.49 17.42
CA PRO A 471 -5.00 7.90 16.23
C PRO A 471 -3.68 8.59 15.87
N ILE A 472 -2.53 8.03 16.23
CA ILE A 472 -1.29 8.40 15.52
C ILE A 472 -1.41 7.78 14.13
N GLY A 473 -1.86 8.60 13.20
CA GLY A 473 -2.12 8.24 11.82
C GLY A 473 -1.18 8.99 10.89
N ALA A 474 -1.01 8.42 9.71
CA ALA A 474 -0.29 9.01 8.60
C ALA A 474 -0.99 10.25 8.01
N PRO A 475 -0.22 11.13 7.33
CA PRO A 475 -0.70 12.38 6.74
C PRO A 475 -1.95 12.34 5.84
N LEU A 476 -2.38 13.56 5.51
CA LEU A 476 -3.25 14.05 4.43
C LEU A 476 -2.95 13.46 3.09
N MET A 477 -3.46 12.26 2.91
CA MET A 477 -3.20 11.50 1.73
C MET A 477 -4.51 11.05 1.11
N THR A 478 -4.57 11.25 -0.20
CA THR A 478 -5.68 10.83 -1.06
C THR A 478 -6.15 9.42 -0.73
N TRP A 479 -5.25 8.49 -0.42
CA TRP A 479 -5.63 7.12 -0.07
C TRP A 479 -6.55 7.04 1.15
N THR A 480 -6.36 7.86 2.20
CA THR A 480 -7.25 7.84 3.38
C THR A 480 -8.65 8.30 2.99
N ALA A 481 -8.76 9.33 2.16
CA ALA A 481 -10.03 9.77 1.61
C ALA A 481 -10.67 8.68 0.72
N SER A 482 -9.88 8.02 -0.11
CA SER A 482 -10.34 6.92 -0.98
C SER A 482 -10.88 5.74 -0.17
N LEU A 483 -10.16 5.32 0.85
CA LEU A 483 -10.55 4.23 1.74
C LEU A 483 -11.77 4.60 2.59
N TYR A 484 -11.85 5.84 3.08
CA TYR A 484 -13.04 6.32 3.77
C TYR A 484 -14.27 6.26 2.86
N LEU A 485 -14.16 6.73 1.61
CA LEU A 485 -15.26 6.68 0.65
C LEU A 485 -15.72 5.25 0.36
N ASP A 486 -14.78 4.31 0.30
CA ASP A 486 -15.08 2.89 0.11
C ASP A 486 -15.75 2.26 1.34
N LEU A 487 -15.18 2.44 2.53
CA LEU A 487 -15.73 1.91 3.80
C LEU A 487 -17.11 2.51 4.12
N ALA A 488 -17.31 3.80 3.84
CA ALA A 488 -18.56 4.50 4.09
C ALA A 488 -19.67 4.10 3.09
N HIS A 489 -19.33 3.43 1.99
CA HIS A 489 -20.32 2.90 1.06
C HIS A 489 -20.87 1.57 1.58
N PRO A 490 -22.20 1.40 1.73
CA PRO A 490 -22.76 0.12 2.15
C PRO A 490 -22.42 -0.99 1.14
N ASP A 491 -22.13 -2.18 1.65
CA ASP A 491 -21.94 -3.38 0.84
C ASP A 491 -23.26 -3.78 0.19
N SER A 492 -23.31 -3.77 -1.15
CA SER A 492 -24.48 -4.21 -1.91
C SER A 492 -24.52 -5.74 -2.14
N GLY A 493 -23.86 -6.53 -1.27
CA GLY A 493 -23.88 -7.99 -1.34
C GLY A 493 -22.86 -8.64 -2.30
N SER A 494 -21.76 -7.96 -2.64
CA SER A 494 -20.65 -8.59 -3.38
C SER A 494 -19.75 -9.38 -2.43
N ASP A 495 -19.61 -10.69 -2.68
CA ASP A 495 -18.68 -11.60 -2.00
C ASP A 495 -17.22 -11.08 -2.18
N PRO A 496 -16.40 -10.95 -1.12
CA PRO A 496 -15.11 -10.24 -1.17
C PRO A 496 -14.08 -10.90 -2.11
N LEU A 497 -14.08 -12.23 -2.23
CA LEU A 497 -13.34 -13.05 -3.19
C LEU A 497 -14.11 -14.36 -3.37
N PRO A 498 -14.06 -15.05 -4.53
CA PRO A 498 -14.69 -16.36 -4.65
C PRO A 498 -14.05 -17.36 -3.68
N ARG A 499 -14.87 -18.01 -2.84
CA ARG A 499 -14.44 -19.18 -2.07
C ARG A 499 -14.20 -20.33 -3.06
N VAL A 500 -12.95 -20.67 -3.31
CA VAL A 500 -12.54 -21.83 -4.12
C VAL A 500 -12.54 -23.07 -3.25
#